data_AF-A0A349JU65-F1
#
_entry.id   AF-A0A349JU65-F1
#
_cell.length_a   1.000
_cell.length_b   1.000
_cell.length_c   1.000
_cell.angle_alpha   90.00
_cell.angle_beta   90.00
_cell.angle_gamma   90.00
#
_symmetry.space_group_name_H-M   'P 1'
#
loop_
_entity.id
_entity.type
_entity.pdbx_description
1 polymer ?
#
loop_
_entity_poly.entity_id
_entity_poly.type
_entity_poly.pdbx_seq_one_letter_code
_entity_poly.pdbx_strand_id
1 'polypeptide(L)'
;MSVSLAILGGLLALDETSVGQFMISRPLVAGTLAGWWLGDPGLGLEIGAILELFYIAGVPAGGSRVPETGSASVVAVAVAVSAGGLAGLALGLVAGLVTSELGGMSVSLQRRLVGNLFGRIEAGSRTASKVTSAHLFSVLLDFVRGAVVTAAAVVVGSWLSGVLVSRWPLPHETTVALVLVGAAVHLGALLKGFGGWQSRRAVFLVGLVAGIVGAYL
;
A
#
# COMPACT_ATOMS: atom_id res chain seq x y z
N MET A 1 -5.56 -19.21 6.57
CA MET A 1 -5.20 -17.80 6.84
C MET A 1 -4.66 -17.09 5.59
N SER A 2 -3.66 -17.65 4.90
CA SER A 2 -3.05 -17.04 3.71
C SER A 2 -3.99 -16.86 2.51
N VAL A 3 -4.92 -17.79 2.26
CA VAL A 3 -5.84 -17.70 1.10
C VAL A 3 -6.80 -16.51 1.19
N SER A 4 -7.41 -16.27 2.34
CA SER A 4 -8.34 -15.14 2.52
C SER A 4 -7.63 -13.79 2.34
N LEU A 5 -6.41 -13.66 2.88
CA LEU A 5 -5.59 -12.46 2.70
C LEU A 5 -5.15 -12.28 1.24
N ALA A 6 -4.83 -13.37 0.53
CA ALA A 6 -4.53 -13.31 -0.89
C ALA A 6 -5.73 -12.82 -1.71
N ILE A 7 -6.94 -13.34 -1.42
CA ILE A 7 -8.17 -12.89 -2.07
C ILE A 7 -8.42 -11.41 -1.78
N LEU A 8 -8.30 -10.99 -0.52
CA LEU A 8 -8.42 -9.57 -0.15
C LEU A 8 -7.41 -8.71 -0.91
N GLY A 9 -6.14 -9.11 -0.93
CA GLY A 9 -5.09 -8.41 -1.67
C GLY A 9 -5.36 -8.31 -3.17
N GLY A 10 -5.91 -9.36 -3.79
CA GLY A 10 -6.36 -9.33 -5.19
C GLY A 10 -7.54 -8.40 -5.43
N LEU A 11 -8.52 -8.36 -4.52
CA LEU A 11 -9.65 -7.43 -4.62
C LEU A 11 -9.21 -5.97 -4.46
N LEU A 12 -8.28 -5.71 -3.55
CA LEU A 12 -7.74 -4.36 -3.34
C LEU A 12 -6.89 -3.90 -4.53
N ALA A 13 -6.15 -4.80 -5.17
CA ALA A 13 -5.47 -4.51 -6.43
C ALA A 13 -6.44 -4.07 -7.53
N LEU A 14 -7.59 -4.76 -7.63
CA LEU A 14 -8.65 -4.36 -8.55
C LEU A 14 -9.18 -2.96 -8.22
N ASP A 15 -9.52 -2.71 -6.95
CA ASP A 15 -10.01 -1.40 -6.49
C ASP A 15 -9.02 -0.28 -6.80
N GLU A 16 -7.72 -0.55 -6.71
CA GLU A 16 -6.71 0.47 -6.90
C GLU A 16 -6.70 1.04 -8.32
N THR A 17 -6.83 0.19 -9.35
CA THR A 17 -6.65 0.65 -10.74
C THR A 17 -7.56 0.04 -11.81
N SER A 18 -8.28 -1.03 -11.54
CA SER A 18 -8.97 -1.82 -12.58
C SER A 18 -10.50 -1.81 -12.48
N VAL A 19 -11.06 -1.81 -11.27
CA VAL A 19 -12.51 -1.93 -11.03
C VAL A 19 -12.94 -1.08 -9.85
N GLY A 20 -13.99 -0.27 -10.01
CA GLY A 20 -14.68 0.41 -8.91
C GLY A 20 -14.00 1.68 -8.42
N GLN A 21 -12.73 1.62 -8.03
CA GLN A 21 -11.97 2.75 -7.46
C GLN A 21 -12.71 3.43 -6.31
N PHE A 22 -13.27 2.61 -5.42
CA PHE A 22 -14.03 3.03 -4.24
C PHE A 22 -13.14 3.49 -3.08
N MET A 23 -11.82 3.51 -3.28
CA MET A 23 -10.81 3.87 -2.28
C MET A 23 -10.73 2.88 -1.10
N ILE A 24 -11.15 1.63 -1.30
CA ILE A 24 -10.98 0.55 -0.31
C ILE A 24 -9.51 0.12 -0.25
N SER A 25 -8.81 0.23 -1.38
CA SER A 25 -7.35 0.05 -1.55
C SER A 25 -6.50 1.07 -0.79
N ARG A 26 -7.11 2.10 -0.17
CA ARG A 26 -6.35 3.02 0.67
C ARG A 26 -5.83 2.32 1.92
N PRO A 27 -4.57 2.56 2.33
CA PRO A 27 -3.96 1.94 3.49
C PRO A 27 -4.82 1.94 4.75
N LEU A 28 -5.49 3.05 5.07
CA LEU A 28 -6.35 3.14 6.24
C LEU A 28 -7.47 2.09 6.23
N VAL A 29 -8.16 1.93 5.08
CA VAL A 29 -9.29 1.00 4.93
C VAL A 29 -8.78 -0.43 4.76
N ALA A 30 -7.82 -0.64 3.86
CA ALA A 30 -7.22 -1.94 3.58
C ALA A 30 -6.57 -2.57 4.83
N GLY A 31 -5.81 -1.78 5.59
CA GLY A 31 -5.19 -2.21 6.85
C GLY A 31 -6.22 -2.58 7.90
N THR A 32 -7.25 -1.75 8.09
CA THR A 32 -8.35 -2.03 9.03
C THR A 32 -9.08 -3.33 8.66
N LEU A 33 -9.39 -3.54 7.38
CA LEU A 33 -10.03 -4.77 6.90
C LEU A 33 -9.15 -6.01 7.11
N ALA A 34 -7.85 -5.90 6.83
CA ALA A 34 -6.91 -7.00 7.07
C ALA A 34 -6.81 -7.33 8.57
N GLY A 35 -6.74 -6.31 9.42
CA GLY A 35 -6.70 -6.47 10.88
C GLY A 35 -7.98 -7.11 11.41
N TRP A 36 -9.14 -6.64 10.93
CA TRP A 36 -10.43 -7.25 11.25
C TRP A 36 -10.49 -8.73 10.88
N TRP A 37 -9.99 -9.09 9.70
CA TRP A 37 -9.91 -10.50 9.25
C TRP A 37 -8.99 -11.36 10.12
N LEU A 38 -7.96 -10.76 10.70
CA LEU A 38 -6.97 -11.40 11.57
C LEU A 38 -7.33 -11.33 13.06
N GLY A 39 -8.46 -10.69 13.41
CA GLY A 39 -8.94 -10.56 14.79
C GLY A 39 -8.42 -9.35 15.58
N ASP A 40 -7.65 -8.46 14.94
CA ASP A 40 -7.15 -7.21 15.54
C ASP A 40 -7.37 -6.01 14.59
N PRO A 41 -8.60 -5.47 14.52
CA PRO A 41 -8.89 -4.29 13.70
C PRO A 41 -8.18 -3.03 14.21
N GLY A 42 -7.80 -2.96 15.50
CA GLY A 42 -7.10 -1.82 16.08
C GLY A 42 -5.69 -1.69 15.55
N LEU A 43 -4.92 -2.78 15.57
CA LEU A 43 -3.59 -2.85 14.95
C LEU A 43 -3.66 -2.59 13.44
N GLY A 44 -4.70 -3.12 12.78
CA GLY A 44 -4.95 -2.88 11.36
C GLY A 44 -5.16 -1.40 11.03
N LEU A 45 -5.96 -0.70 11.84
CA LEU A 45 -6.20 0.74 11.72
C LEU A 45 -4.93 1.54 11.96
N GLU A 46 -4.14 1.20 12.99
CA GLU A 46 -2.89 1.88 13.33
C GLU A 46 -1.88 1.79 12.18
N ILE A 47 -1.61 0.58 11.70
CA ILE A 47 -0.70 0.34 10.58
C ILE A 47 -1.20 1.03 9.31
N GLY A 48 -2.51 0.94 9.05
CA GLY A 48 -3.15 1.61 7.91
C GLY A 48 -2.97 3.13 7.95
N ALA A 49 -3.17 3.76 9.11
CA ALA A 49 -3.01 5.20 9.29
C ALA A 49 -1.55 5.63 9.09
N ILE A 50 -0.59 4.87 9.63
CA ILE A 50 0.84 5.14 9.42
C ILE A 50 1.18 5.04 7.94
N LEU A 51 0.81 3.95 7.27
CA LEU A 51 1.08 3.77 5.84
C LEU A 51 0.42 4.85 4.97
N GLU A 52 -0.78 5.32 5.34
CA GLU A 52 -1.42 6.44 4.66
C GLU A 52 -0.53 7.69 4.65
N LEU A 53 0.16 7.99 5.76
CA LEU A 53 1.11 9.10 5.84
C LEU A 53 2.33 8.89 4.92
N PHE A 54 2.79 7.65 4.76
CA PHE A 54 3.87 7.33 3.81
C PHE A 54 3.43 7.56 2.36
N TYR A 55 2.19 7.25 2.00
CA TYR A 55 1.73 7.35 0.62
C TYR A 55 0.99 8.66 0.27
N ILE A 56 0.77 9.56 1.23
CA ILE A 56 -0.04 10.77 1.05
C ILE A 56 0.46 11.70 -0.08
N ALA A 57 1.76 11.68 -0.37
CA ALA A 57 2.37 12.51 -1.42
C ALA A 57 2.36 11.87 -2.81
N GLY A 58 1.98 10.60 -2.93
CA GLY A 58 1.99 9.86 -4.19
C GLY A 58 0.77 10.19 -5.05
N VAL A 59 0.97 10.87 -6.18
CA VAL A 59 -0.07 11.07 -7.19
C VAL A 59 0.38 10.44 -8.50
N PRO A 60 -0.39 9.50 -9.10
CA PRO A 60 -0.08 8.97 -10.42
C PRO A 60 -0.18 10.08 -11.47
N ALA A 61 0.95 10.52 -12.02
CA ALA A 61 0.99 11.58 -13.03
C ALA A 61 1.88 11.17 -14.21
N GLY A 62 1.38 11.35 -15.44
CA GLY A 62 2.18 11.17 -16.66
C GLY A 62 2.70 9.75 -16.91
N GLY A 63 2.03 8.71 -16.40
CA GLY A 63 2.47 7.32 -16.54
C GLY A 63 3.63 6.94 -15.62
N SER A 64 3.93 7.78 -14.61
CA SER A 64 4.86 7.43 -13.53
C SER A 64 4.42 6.14 -12.85
N ARG A 65 5.38 5.28 -12.51
CA ARG A 65 5.13 4.13 -11.63
C ARG A 65 4.77 4.65 -10.25
N VAL A 66 3.66 4.17 -9.71
CA VAL A 66 3.22 4.43 -8.33
C VAL A 66 3.28 3.11 -7.56
N PRO A 67 3.66 3.12 -6.26
CA PRO A 67 3.58 1.93 -5.41
C PRO A 67 2.15 1.41 -5.29
N GLU A 68 2.00 0.10 -5.11
CA GLU A 68 0.70 -0.54 -4.89
C GLU A 68 0.37 -0.59 -3.39
N THR A 69 -0.59 0.19 -2.95
CA THR A 69 -0.77 0.43 -1.50
C THR A 69 -1.75 -0.51 -0.84
N GLY A 70 -2.79 -0.97 -1.55
CA GLY A 70 -3.85 -1.78 -0.95
C GLY A 70 -3.35 -3.16 -0.50
N SER A 71 -2.81 -3.93 -1.44
CA SER A 71 -2.23 -5.25 -1.20
C SER A 71 -1.08 -5.20 -0.19
N ALA A 72 -0.24 -4.16 -0.25
CA ALA A 72 0.86 -3.94 0.68
C ALA A 72 0.40 -3.72 2.12
N SER A 73 -0.74 -3.04 2.33
CA SER A 73 -1.30 -2.81 3.65
C SER A 73 -1.78 -4.12 4.31
N VAL A 74 -2.36 -5.03 3.51
CA VAL A 74 -2.71 -6.38 3.97
C VAL A 74 -1.48 -7.13 4.45
N VAL A 75 -0.38 -7.07 3.69
CA VAL A 75 0.88 -7.72 4.06
C VAL A 75 1.45 -7.12 5.35
N ALA A 76 1.46 -5.80 5.47
CA ALA A 76 1.98 -5.12 6.64
C ALA A 76 1.29 -5.59 7.93
N VAL A 77 -0.04 -5.63 7.90
CA VAL A 77 -0.85 -6.07 9.05
C VAL A 77 -0.64 -7.55 9.32
N ALA A 78 -0.62 -8.40 8.30
CA ALA A 78 -0.40 -9.83 8.48
C ALA A 78 0.96 -10.14 9.13
N VAL A 79 2.02 -9.44 8.71
CA VAL A 79 3.36 -9.58 9.28
C VAL A 79 3.41 -9.06 10.70
N ALA A 80 2.77 -7.92 10.98
CA ALA A 80 2.73 -7.34 12.32
C ALA A 80 1.97 -8.22 13.32
N VAL A 81 0.80 -8.74 12.95
CA VAL A 81 0.03 -9.69 13.77
C VAL A 81 0.85 -10.95 14.03
N SER A 82 1.56 -11.47 13.01
CA SER A 82 2.35 -12.69 13.15
C SER A 82 3.53 -12.53 14.12
N ALA A 83 4.18 -11.37 14.11
CA ALA A 83 5.36 -11.11 14.95
C ALA A 83 5.01 -10.58 16.35
N GLY A 84 3.93 -9.82 16.47
CA GLY A 84 3.47 -9.24 17.72
C GLY A 84 4.36 -8.10 18.26
N GLY A 85 3.76 -7.28 19.12
CA GLY A 85 4.43 -6.17 19.79
C GLY A 85 4.98 -5.09 18.84
N LEU A 86 5.78 -4.18 19.40
CA LEU A 86 6.32 -3.04 18.66
C LEU A 86 7.28 -3.46 17.53
N ALA A 87 8.10 -4.48 17.77
CA ALA A 87 8.99 -5.02 16.74
C ALA A 87 8.18 -5.60 15.57
N GLY A 88 7.07 -6.27 15.85
CA GLY A 88 6.15 -6.73 14.82
C GLY A 88 5.54 -5.60 14.01
N LEU A 89 5.09 -4.52 14.65
CA LEU A 89 4.60 -3.32 13.97
C LEU A 89 5.66 -2.75 13.01
N ALA A 90 6.89 -2.56 13.49
CA ALA A 90 7.98 -2.03 12.66
C ALA A 90 8.33 -2.96 11.47
N LEU A 91 8.44 -4.26 11.72
CA LEU A 91 8.67 -5.26 10.66
C LEU A 91 7.52 -5.31 9.66
N GLY A 92 6.28 -5.17 10.12
CA GLY A 92 5.09 -5.09 9.28
C GLY A 92 5.12 -3.87 8.37
N LEU A 93 5.42 -2.68 8.90
CA LEU A 93 5.57 -1.46 8.10
C LEU A 93 6.66 -1.63 7.03
N VAL A 94 7.82 -2.16 7.38
CA VAL A 94 8.90 -2.44 6.42
C VAL A 94 8.44 -3.41 5.33
N ALA A 95 7.79 -4.52 5.72
CA ALA A 95 7.26 -5.49 4.77
C ALA A 95 6.22 -4.86 3.83
N GLY A 96 5.33 -4.01 4.35
CA GLY A 96 4.37 -3.25 3.55
C GLY A 96 5.04 -2.31 2.55
N LEU A 97 5.98 -1.48 2.99
CA LEU A 97 6.71 -0.54 2.13
C LEU A 97 7.50 -1.26 1.03
N VAL A 98 8.15 -2.38 1.35
CA VAL A 98 8.84 -3.19 0.32
C VAL A 98 7.84 -3.82 -0.65
N THR A 99 6.73 -4.34 -0.14
CA THR A 99 5.70 -4.97 -0.97
C THR A 99 5.04 -3.97 -1.90
N SER A 100 4.80 -2.73 -1.48
CA SER A 100 4.15 -1.73 -2.33
C SER A 100 5.01 -1.35 -3.53
N GLU A 101 6.32 -1.24 -3.33
CA GLU A 101 7.27 -1.05 -4.41
C GLU A 101 7.23 -2.24 -5.37
N LEU A 102 7.40 -3.47 -4.86
CA LEU A 102 7.35 -4.69 -5.69
C LEU A 102 6.01 -4.84 -6.43
N GLY A 103 4.90 -4.50 -5.77
CA GLY A 103 3.57 -4.44 -6.33
C GLY A 103 3.50 -3.47 -7.50
N GLY A 104 3.97 -2.23 -7.32
CA GLY A 104 4.05 -1.24 -8.41
C GLY A 104 4.93 -1.70 -9.59
N MET A 105 6.02 -2.45 -9.35
CA MET A 105 6.82 -3.07 -10.42
C MET A 105 6.01 -4.12 -11.18
N SER A 106 5.30 -4.97 -10.44
CA SER A 106 4.48 -6.04 -11.01
C SER A 106 3.34 -5.49 -11.87
N VAL A 107 2.68 -4.40 -11.43
CA VAL A 107 1.65 -3.68 -12.20
C VAL A 107 2.25 -3.11 -13.48
N SER A 108 3.42 -2.48 -13.39
CA SER A 108 4.11 -1.91 -14.56
C SER A 108 4.46 -2.99 -15.59
N LEU A 109 4.94 -4.15 -15.13
CA LEU A 109 5.22 -5.30 -15.98
C LEU A 109 3.94 -5.86 -16.62
N GLN A 110 2.90 -6.07 -15.83
CA GLN A 110 1.60 -6.56 -16.32
C GLN A 110 1.04 -5.64 -17.40
N ARG A 111 1.05 -4.32 -17.17
CA ARG A 111 0.56 -3.33 -18.14
C ARG A 111 1.34 -3.38 -19.46
N ARG A 112 2.66 -3.58 -19.40
CA ARG A 112 3.50 -3.75 -20.61
C ARG A 112 3.17 -5.05 -21.36
N LEU A 113 3.01 -6.16 -20.64
CA LEU A 113 2.68 -7.46 -21.24
C LEU A 113 1.30 -7.43 -21.90
N VAL A 114 0.32 -6.89 -21.20
CA VAL A 114 -1.05 -6.70 -21.69
C VAL A 114 -1.05 -5.77 -22.92
N GLY A 115 -0.36 -4.62 -22.84
CA GLY A 115 -0.21 -3.69 -23.96
C GLY A 115 0.42 -4.33 -25.20
N ASN A 116 1.48 -5.13 -25.02
CA ASN A 116 2.13 -5.85 -26.12
C ASN A 116 1.22 -6.91 -26.76
N LEU A 117 0.42 -7.62 -25.95
CA LEU A 117 -0.54 -8.61 -26.43
C LEU A 117 -1.62 -7.94 -27.29
N PHE A 118 -2.12 -6.79 -26.85
CA PHE A 118 -3.12 -6.00 -27.57
C PHE A 118 -2.59 -5.31 -28.82
N GLY A 119 -1.34 -4.84 -28.79
CA GLY A 119 -0.69 -4.24 -29.95
C GLY A 119 -0.56 -5.20 -31.15
N ARG A 120 -0.61 -6.51 -30.90
CA ARG A 120 -0.55 -7.56 -31.94
C ARG A 120 -1.91 -7.89 -32.58
N ILE A 121 -3.01 -7.35 -32.05
CA ILE A 121 -4.35 -7.60 -32.61
C ILE A 121 -4.60 -6.67 -33.80
N GLU A 122 -4.62 -7.25 -35.00
CA GLU A 122 -4.94 -6.56 -36.27
C GLU A 122 -6.24 -5.75 -36.18
N ALA A 123 -6.18 -4.49 -36.61
CA ALA A 123 -7.28 -3.54 -36.52
C ALA A 123 -8.57 -4.03 -37.20
N GLY A 124 -8.45 -4.85 -38.25
CA GLY A 124 -9.58 -5.38 -39.02
C GLY A 124 -10.34 -6.57 -38.38
N SER A 125 -9.82 -7.18 -37.30
CA SER A 125 -10.44 -8.38 -36.69
C SER A 125 -11.16 -8.11 -35.35
N ARG A 126 -11.28 -6.83 -34.98
CA ARG A 126 -11.78 -6.37 -33.67
C ARG A 126 -13.31 -6.39 -33.61
N THR A 127 -13.87 -7.50 -33.15
CA THR A 127 -15.29 -7.58 -32.74
C THR A 127 -15.44 -7.14 -31.28
N ALA A 128 -16.58 -6.54 -30.93
CA ALA A 128 -16.90 -6.14 -29.56
C ALA A 128 -16.67 -7.29 -28.55
N SER A 129 -17.10 -8.51 -28.87
CA SER A 129 -16.91 -9.69 -28.03
C SER A 129 -15.42 -9.99 -27.72
N LYS A 130 -14.53 -9.87 -28.72
CA LYS A 130 -13.09 -10.10 -28.51
C LYS A 130 -12.47 -9.02 -27.62
N VAL A 131 -12.88 -7.76 -27.79
CA VAL A 131 -12.43 -6.64 -26.96
C VAL A 131 -12.89 -6.83 -25.52
N THR A 132 -14.16 -7.19 -25.31
CA THR A 132 -14.71 -7.45 -23.98
C THR A 132 -13.99 -8.62 -23.29
N SER A 133 -13.83 -9.76 -23.97
CA SER A 133 -13.13 -10.93 -23.40
C SER A 133 -11.70 -10.59 -23.00
N ALA A 134 -10.99 -9.83 -23.82
CA ALA A 134 -9.63 -9.46 -23.52
C ALA A 134 -9.52 -8.39 -22.41
N HIS A 135 -10.49 -7.47 -22.31
CA HIS A 135 -10.61 -6.56 -21.18
C HIS A 135 -10.85 -7.33 -19.87
N LEU A 136 -11.83 -8.23 -19.84
CA LEU A 136 -12.13 -9.07 -18.68
C LEU A 136 -10.94 -9.96 -18.30
N PHE A 137 -10.21 -10.49 -19.28
CA PHE A 137 -8.98 -11.22 -19.03
C PHE A 137 -7.89 -10.34 -18.39
N SER A 138 -7.77 -9.08 -18.82
CA SER A 138 -6.82 -8.13 -18.21
C SER A 138 -7.19 -7.81 -16.76
N VAL A 139 -8.48 -7.68 -16.46
CA VAL A 139 -8.99 -7.51 -15.09
C VAL A 139 -8.68 -8.76 -14.25
N LEU A 140 -8.94 -9.96 -14.78
CA LEU A 140 -8.61 -11.21 -14.09
C LEU A 140 -7.11 -11.34 -13.81
N LEU A 141 -6.25 -10.99 -14.78
CA LEU A 141 -4.80 -10.99 -14.57
C LEU A 141 -4.39 -10.07 -13.43
N ASP A 142 -4.99 -8.88 -13.33
CA ASP A 142 -4.69 -7.93 -12.26
C ASP A 142 -5.08 -8.45 -10.88
N PHE A 143 -6.26 -9.08 -10.77
CA PHE A 143 -6.70 -9.77 -9.57
C PHE A 143 -5.72 -10.88 -9.17
N VAL A 144 -5.38 -11.77 -10.11
CA VAL A 144 -4.47 -12.90 -9.85
C VAL A 144 -3.09 -12.40 -9.44
N ARG A 145 -2.57 -11.38 -10.12
CA ARG A 145 -1.29 -10.76 -9.77
C ARG A 145 -1.32 -10.19 -8.35
N GLY A 146 -2.34 -9.40 -7.99
CA GLY A 146 -2.47 -8.85 -6.64
C GLY A 146 -2.56 -9.92 -5.57
N ALA A 147 -3.31 -10.99 -5.84
CA ALA A 147 -3.43 -12.13 -4.93
C ALA A 147 -2.09 -12.89 -4.77
N VAL A 148 -1.36 -13.11 -5.86
CA VAL A 148 -0.06 -13.80 -5.85
C VAL A 148 1.00 -12.96 -5.12
N VAL A 149 1.09 -11.66 -5.41
CA VAL A 149 2.02 -10.75 -4.74
C VAL A 149 1.74 -10.73 -3.23
N THR A 150 0.47 -10.60 -2.85
CA THR A 150 0.05 -10.62 -1.43
C THR A 150 0.39 -11.96 -0.78
N ALA A 151 0.04 -13.09 -1.39
CA ALA A 151 0.30 -14.41 -0.83
C ALA A 151 1.80 -14.66 -0.63
N ALA A 152 2.61 -14.37 -1.65
CA ALA A 152 4.05 -14.54 -1.59
C ALA A 152 4.67 -13.65 -0.50
N ALA A 153 4.26 -12.39 -0.44
CA ALA A 153 4.79 -11.44 0.54
C ALA A 153 4.35 -11.75 1.98
N VAL A 154 3.12 -12.22 2.21
CA VAL A 154 2.69 -12.71 3.53
C VAL A 154 3.53 -13.92 3.95
N VAL A 155 3.71 -14.91 3.07
CA VAL A 155 4.48 -16.13 3.40
C VAL A 155 5.93 -15.78 3.75
N VAL A 156 6.59 -15.00 2.89
CA VAL A 156 7.98 -14.59 3.10
C VAL A 156 8.11 -13.67 4.32
N GLY A 157 7.21 -12.69 4.45
CA GLY A 157 7.21 -11.71 5.53
C GLY A 157 6.98 -12.32 6.89
N SER A 158 5.98 -13.20 7.04
CA SER A 158 5.71 -13.90 8.31
C SER A 158 6.85 -14.85 8.69
N TRP A 159 7.48 -15.51 7.71
CA TRP A 159 8.66 -16.34 7.98
C TRP A 159 9.85 -15.50 8.46
N LEU A 160 10.17 -14.41 7.74
CA LEU A 160 11.25 -13.51 8.12
C LEU A 160 11.01 -12.85 9.47
N SER A 161 9.78 -12.41 9.75
CA SER A 161 9.47 -11.72 11.00
C SER A 161 9.58 -12.64 12.21
N GLY A 162 9.22 -13.93 12.09
CA GLY A 162 9.46 -14.93 13.13
C GLY A 162 10.94 -15.10 13.49
N VAL A 163 11.85 -14.93 12.53
CA VAL A 163 13.30 -14.99 12.76
C VAL A 163 13.85 -13.69 13.33
N LEU A 164 13.34 -12.55 12.84
CA LEU A 164 13.89 -11.22 13.13
C LEU A 164 13.34 -10.61 14.42
N VAL A 165 12.12 -10.93 14.84
CA VAL A 165 11.47 -10.30 15.99
C VAL A 165 12.25 -10.52 17.29
N SER A 166 12.77 -11.73 17.49
CA SER A 166 13.60 -12.07 18.66
C SER A 166 14.98 -11.41 18.63
N ARG A 167 15.39 -10.89 17.47
CA ARG A 167 16.66 -10.20 17.24
C ARG A 167 16.49 -8.70 17.05
N TRP A 168 15.31 -8.15 17.31
CA TRP A 168 15.04 -6.73 17.11
C TRP A 168 15.96 -5.90 18.02
N PRO A 169 16.92 -5.14 17.45
CA PRO A 169 17.99 -4.57 18.25
C PRO A 169 17.63 -3.21 18.84
N LEU A 170 16.50 -2.63 18.41
CA LEU A 170 16.17 -1.24 18.73
C LEU A 170 15.27 -1.15 19.96
N PRO A 171 15.57 -0.24 20.90
CA PRO A 171 14.67 0.10 21.99
C PRO A 171 13.32 0.62 21.49
N HIS A 172 12.33 0.63 22.41
CA HIS A 172 10.98 1.11 22.13
C HIS A 172 11.00 2.55 21.58
N GLU A 173 11.65 3.47 22.28
CA GLU A 173 11.72 4.88 21.92
C GLU A 173 12.34 5.10 20.54
N THR A 174 13.43 4.40 20.24
CA THR A 174 14.11 4.51 18.94
C THR A 174 13.24 3.97 17.81
N THR A 175 12.54 2.86 18.05
CA THR A 175 11.63 2.26 17.05
C THR A 175 10.49 3.22 16.72
N VAL A 176 9.84 3.78 17.74
CA VAL A 176 8.77 4.77 17.57
C VAL A 176 9.29 6.02 16.86
N ALA A 177 10.45 6.53 17.28
CA ALA A 177 11.06 7.71 16.66
C ALA A 177 11.32 7.52 15.16
N LEU A 178 11.83 6.34 14.75
CA LEU A 178 12.08 6.06 13.33
C LEU A 178 10.78 6.00 12.51
N VAL A 179 9.72 5.39 13.05
CA VAL A 179 8.41 5.35 12.39
C VAL A 179 7.85 6.77 12.22
N LEU A 180 7.87 7.57 13.28
CA LEU A 180 7.38 8.95 13.25
C LEU A 180 8.18 9.84 12.31
N VAL A 181 9.52 9.74 12.32
CA VAL A 181 10.38 10.50 11.41
C VAL A 181 10.11 10.09 9.97
N GLY A 182 9.96 8.79 9.68
CA GLY A 182 9.62 8.29 8.35
C GLY A 182 8.30 8.87 7.83
N ALA A 183 7.25 8.84 8.65
CA ALA A 183 5.95 9.42 8.32
C ALA A 183 6.02 10.95 8.13
N ALA A 184 6.72 11.66 9.02
CA ALA A 184 6.86 13.11 8.96
C ALA A 184 7.61 13.59 7.70
N VAL A 185 8.62 12.84 7.23
CA VAL A 185 9.33 13.16 5.97
C VAL A 185 8.37 13.17 4.78
N HIS A 186 7.44 12.21 4.70
CA HIS A 186 6.48 12.10 3.60
C HIS A 186 5.40 13.17 3.69
N LEU A 187 4.94 13.50 4.90
CA LEU A 187 4.07 14.66 5.12
C LEU A 187 4.75 15.97 4.70
N GLY A 188 6.06 16.12 4.97
CA GLY A 188 6.84 17.25 4.50
C GLY A 188 6.98 17.29 2.97
N ALA A 189 7.09 16.13 2.31
CA ALA A 189 7.13 16.05 0.86
C ALA A 189 5.83 16.55 0.20
N LEU A 190 4.68 16.37 0.86
CA LEU A 190 3.38 16.88 0.40
C LEU A 190 3.38 18.40 0.19
N LEU A 191 4.15 19.17 0.97
CA LEU A 191 4.28 20.62 0.79
C LEU A 191 4.81 21.01 -0.59
N LYS A 192 5.66 20.17 -1.21
CA LYS A 192 6.13 20.41 -2.58
C LYS A 192 4.97 20.39 -3.57
N GLY A 193 3.96 19.54 -3.34
CA GLY A 193 2.74 19.48 -4.14
C GLY A 193 1.89 20.76 -4.08
N PHE A 194 1.99 21.53 -3.00
CA PHE A 194 1.21 22.78 -2.81
C PHE A 194 1.94 24.07 -3.21
N GLY A 195 3.03 23.97 -3.98
CA GLY A 195 3.84 25.12 -4.41
C GLY A 195 5.07 25.40 -3.52
N GLY A 196 5.40 24.46 -2.63
CA GLY A 196 6.64 24.45 -1.86
C GLY A 196 6.64 25.35 -0.62
N TRP A 197 7.69 25.18 0.18
CA TRP A 197 7.87 25.87 1.45
C TRP A 197 7.84 27.39 1.32
N GLN A 198 8.56 27.96 0.35
CA GLN A 198 8.69 29.41 0.21
C GLN A 198 7.33 30.11 0.03
N SER A 199 6.44 29.49 -0.74
CA SER A 199 5.11 30.02 -1.05
C SER A 199 4.07 29.76 0.05
N ARG A 200 4.22 28.68 0.83
CA ARG A 200 3.18 28.18 1.75
C ARG A 200 3.59 28.18 3.23
N ARG A 201 4.80 28.63 3.59
CA ARG A 201 5.30 28.60 4.98
C ARG A 201 4.34 29.19 6.01
N ALA A 202 3.68 30.30 5.70
CA ALA A 202 2.76 30.95 6.64
C ALA A 202 1.55 30.07 6.94
N VAL A 203 0.88 29.56 5.90
CA VAL A 203 -0.29 28.67 6.04
C VAL A 203 0.10 27.38 6.76
N PHE A 204 1.24 26.80 6.41
CA PHE A 204 1.74 25.59 7.07
C PHE A 204 2.03 25.82 8.56
N LEU A 205 2.77 26.88 8.90
CA LEU A 205 3.13 27.17 10.29
C LEU A 205 1.89 27.50 11.13
N VAL A 206 0.93 28.24 10.59
CA VAL A 206 -0.36 28.50 11.26
C VAL A 206 -1.11 27.19 11.51
N GLY A 207 -1.21 26.33 10.49
CA GLY A 207 -1.86 25.01 10.64
C GLY A 207 -1.14 24.11 11.64
N LEU A 208 0.20 24.10 11.64
CA LEU A 208 1.02 23.33 12.58
C LEU A 208 0.81 23.81 14.02
N VAL A 209 0.87 25.12 14.26
CA VAL A 209 0.64 25.70 15.59
C VAL A 209 -0.79 25.43 16.05
N ALA A 210 -1.78 25.64 15.19
CA ALA A 210 -3.17 25.35 15.50
C ALA A 210 -3.39 23.87 15.83
N GLY A 211 -2.75 22.95 15.09
CA GLY A 211 -2.79 21.51 15.34
C GLY A 211 -2.14 21.12 16.67
N ILE A 212 -0.97 21.68 16.98
CA ILE A 212 -0.29 21.45 18.28
C ILE A 212 -1.17 21.94 19.42
N VAL A 213 -1.64 23.19 19.35
CA VAL A 213 -2.50 23.77 20.39
C VAL A 213 -3.78 22.94 20.55
N GLY A 214 -4.42 22.57 19.44
CA GLY A 214 -5.64 21.76 19.45
C GLY A 214 -5.45 20.34 20.01
N ALA A 215 -4.23 19.78 19.98
CA ALA A 215 -3.96 18.48 20.60
C ALA A 215 -3.88 18.53 22.13
N TYR A 216 -3.73 19.72 22.73
CA TYR A 216 -3.67 19.95 24.17
C TYR A 216 -4.96 20.58 24.75
N LEU A 217 -5.98 20.81 23.92
CA LEU A 217 -7.31 21.27 24.31
C LEU A 217 -8.27 20.08 24.44
#